data_AF-A0A354CUQ1-F1
#
_entry.id   AF-A0A354CUQ1-F1
#
_cell.length_a   1.000
_cell.length_b   1.000
_cell.length_c   1.000
_cell.angle_alpha   90.00
_cell.angle_beta   90.00
_cell.angle_gamma   90.00
#
_symmetry.space_group_name_H-M   'P 1'
#
loop_
_entity.id
_entity.type
_entity.pdbx_description
1 polymer ?
#
loop_
_entity_poly.entity_id
_entity_poly.type
_entity_poly.pdbx_seq_one_letter_code
_entity_poly.pdbx_strand_id
1 'polypeptide(L)'
;MGKEKTLMLKKKKKEEENKLHTEYGIINNVGYMLKKVKEYKPILLLFMGMGIISHSLMSYLWTFISKFILDILEAQSSTGSTDITPLLYTLAWVAAVEFVSTGVNVLTDNKCWWMMILVRLRILTERVAKMLSLNYQVLEQPDILDMSQKAANAGGSNDQGLEGMLHQIYSIGANVLTFIVTLTTISVLDIRLILILAVISFLQFLF
;
A
#
# COMPACT_ATOMS: atom_id res chain seq x y z
N MET A 1 -3.19 13.35 -36.89
CA MET A 1 -2.51 14.13 -35.84
C MET A 1 -3.17 15.47 -35.49
N GLY A 2 -3.68 16.26 -36.45
CA GLY A 2 -4.30 17.57 -36.15
C GLY A 2 -5.66 17.50 -35.43
N LYS A 3 -6.58 16.63 -35.86
CA LYS A 3 -7.93 16.49 -35.25
C LYS A 3 -7.91 16.06 -33.78
N GLU A 4 -6.95 15.21 -33.42
CA GLU A 4 -6.82 14.64 -32.08
C GLU A 4 -6.35 15.67 -31.05
N LYS A 5 -5.36 16.51 -31.42
CA LYS A 5 -4.93 17.67 -30.62
C LYS A 5 -6.07 18.65 -30.39
N THR A 6 -6.87 18.95 -31.43
CA THR A 6 -8.02 19.86 -31.31
C THR A 6 -9.11 19.32 -30.39
N LEU A 7 -9.32 18.00 -30.39
CA LEU A 7 -10.29 17.33 -29.52
C LEU A 7 -9.82 17.36 -28.06
N MET A 8 -8.53 17.09 -27.81
CA MET A 8 -7.90 17.19 -26.49
C MET A 8 -7.96 18.61 -25.92
N LEU A 9 -7.68 19.62 -26.76
CA LEU A 9 -7.78 21.04 -26.38
C LEU A 9 -9.21 21.47 -26.07
N LYS A 10 -10.20 20.99 -26.84
CA LYS A 10 -11.63 21.23 -26.55
C LYS A 10 -12.08 20.54 -25.26
N LYS A 11 -11.58 19.34 -24.98
CA LYS A 11 -11.90 18.58 -23.76
C LYS A 11 -11.35 19.30 -22.52
N LYS A 12 -10.09 19.76 -22.57
CA LYS A 12 -9.47 20.59 -21.53
C LYS A 12 -10.23 21.90 -21.29
N LYS A 13 -10.61 22.62 -22.35
CA LYS A 13 -11.41 23.85 -22.22
C LYS A 13 -12.77 23.62 -21.56
N LYS A 14 -13.45 22.51 -21.87
CA LYS A 14 -14.71 22.13 -21.22
C LYS A 14 -14.53 21.72 -19.75
N GLU A 15 -13.42 21.08 -19.41
CA GLU A 15 -13.06 20.78 -18.01
C GLU A 15 -12.73 22.05 -17.23
N GLU A 16 -12.04 23.02 -17.83
CA GLU A 16 -11.74 24.33 -17.24
C GLU A 16 -12.98 25.23 -17.07
N GLU A 17 -14.00 25.13 -17.95
CA GLU A 17 -15.25 25.89 -17.85
C GLU A 17 -16.27 25.31 -16.85
N ASN A 18 -16.10 24.05 -16.43
CA ASN A 18 -17.00 23.43 -15.47
C ASN A 18 -16.73 23.97 -14.06
N LYS A 19 -17.56 24.93 -13.62
CA LYS A 19 -17.48 25.57 -12.29
C LYS A 19 -17.49 24.60 -11.10
N LEU A 20 -17.87 23.33 -11.31
CA LEU A 20 -17.90 22.30 -10.28
C LEU A 20 -16.65 21.39 -10.29
N HIS A 21 -15.77 21.54 -11.27
CA HIS A 21 -14.53 20.75 -11.37
C HIS A 21 -13.45 21.35 -10.47
N THR A 22 -13.21 20.73 -9.32
CA THR A 22 -12.04 21.05 -8.48
C THR A 22 -10.97 19.99 -8.70
N GLU A 23 -9.81 20.40 -9.19
CA GLU A 23 -8.65 19.50 -9.25
C GLU A 23 -8.07 19.34 -7.85
N TYR A 24 -8.19 18.14 -7.29
CA TYR A 24 -7.50 17.77 -6.06
C TYR A 24 -6.21 17.04 -6.40
N GLY A 25 -5.09 17.53 -5.87
CA GLY A 25 -3.81 16.83 -5.95
C GLY A 25 -3.87 15.47 -5.24
N ILE A 26 -2.95 14.57 -5.63
CA ILE A 26 -2.88 13.19 -5.10
C ILE A 26 -2.80 13.19 -3.57
N ILE A 27 -1.98 14.07 -2.97
CA ILE A 27 -1.82 14.17 -1.52
C ILE A 27 -3.12 14.59 -0.83
N ASN A 28 -3.87 15.51 -1.42
CA ASN A 28 -5.16 15.95 -0.88
C ASN A 28 -6.19 14.82 -0.93
N ASN A 29 -6.16 14.00 -1.98
CA ASN A 29 -7.01 12.81 -2.09
C ASN A 29 -6.64 11.74 -1.05
N VAL A 30 -5.35 11.48 -0.84
CA VAL A 30 -4.86 10.59 0.23
C VAL A 30 -5.32 11.08 1.60
N GLY A 31 -5.13 12.37 1.89
CA GLY A 31 -5.58 12.98 3.14
C GLY A 31 -7.09 12.88 3.34
N TYR A 32 -7.87 13.09 2.27
CA TYR A 32 -9.32 12.92 2.27
C TYR A 32 -9.72 11.47 2.59
N MET A 33 -9.08 10.49 1.96
CA MET A 33 -9.37 9.08 2.19
C MET A 33 -9.02 8.66 3.62
N LEU A 34 -7.87 9.08 4.15
CA LEU A 34 -7.50 8.80 5.54
C LEU A 34 -8.45 9.46 6.54
N LYS A 35 -8.93 10.67 6.23
CA LYS A 35 -9.97 11.34 7.04
C LYS A 35 -11.27 10.52 7.06
N LYS A 36 -11.71 10.01 5.90
CA LYS A 36 -12.91 9.16 5.79
C LYS A 36 -12.74 7.82 6.51
N VAL A 37 -11.55 7.21 6.44
CA VAL A 37 -11.22 6.02 7.25
C VAL A 37 -11.35 6.33 8.75
N LYS A 38 -10.78 7.45 9.21
CA LYS A 38 -10.86 7.87 10.61
C LYS A 38 -12.30 8.11 11.06
N GLU A 39 -13.14 8.66 10.19
CA GLU A 39 -14.55 8.95 10.44
C GLU A 39 -15.38 7.66 10.60
N TYR A 40 -15.28 6.70 9.67
CA TYR A 40 -16.13 5.52 9.70
C TYR A 40 -15.55 4.33 10.47
N LYS A 41 -14.23 4.14 10.43
CA LYS A 41 -13.58 2.95 10.98
C LYS A 41 -12.14 3.26 11.42
N PRO A 42 -11.91 4.01 12.51
CA PRO A 42 -10.58 4.40 12.95
C PRO A 42 -9.67 3.22 13.30
N ILE A 43 -10.24 2.09 13.71
CA ILE A 43 -9.49 0.85 13.98
C ILE A 43 -8.76 0.31 12.74
N LEU A 44 -9.22 0.65 11.52
CA LEU A 44 -8.52 0.29 10.28
C LEU A 44 -7.12 0.91 10.24
N LEU A 45 -6.90 2.13 10.75
CA LEU A 45 -5.57 2.75 10.76
C LEU A 45 -4.59 1.96 11.62
N LEU A 46 -5.06 1.37 12.73
CA LEU A 46 -4.25 0.53 13.60
C LEU A 46 -3.88 -0.78 12.87
N PHE A 47 -4.83 -1.44 12.22
CA PHE A 47 -4.55 -2.64 11.43
C PHE A 47 -3.62 -2.34 10.25
N MET A 48 -3.80 -1.23 9.53
CA MET A 48 -2.88 -0.82 8.47
C MET A 48 -1.46 -0.62 9.02
N GLY A 49 -1.30 0.01 10.18
CA GLY A 49 0.01 0.19 10.82
C GLY A 49 0.67 -1.14 11.20
N MET A 50 -0.07 -2.05 11.84
CA MET A 50 0.44 -3.39 12.17
C MET A 50 0.78 -4.20 10.92
N GLY A 51 -0.01 -4.05 9.86
CA GLY A 51 0.15 -4.77 8.60
C GLY A 51 1.39 -4.32 7.86
N ILE A 52 1.64 -3.00 7.83
CA ILE A 52 2.86 -2.40 7.29
C ILE A 52 4.11 -2.98 7.98
N ILE A 53 4.10 -3.05 9.31
CA ILE A 53 5.22 -3.60 10.09
C ILE A 53 5.38 -5.09 9.82
N SER A 54 4.29 -5.86 9.84
CA SER A 54 4.30 -7.30 9.59
C SER A 54 4.78 -7.64 8.18
N HIS A 55 4.32 -6.91 7.17
CA HIS A 55 4.75 -7.08 5.77
C HIS A 55 6.23 -6.80 5.59
N SER A 56 6.72 -5.71 6.20
CA SER A 56 8.16 -5.40 6.20
C SER A 56 8.96 -6.50 6.91
N LEU A 57 8.50 -7.01 8.05
CA LEU A 57 9.16 -8.11 8.76
C LEU A 57 9.25 -9.38 7.91
N MET A 58 8.17 -9.76 7.23
CA MET A 58 8.15 -10.96 6.37
C MET A 58 9.22 -10.89 5.28
N SER A 59 9.48 -9.69 4.76
CA SER A 59 10.47 -9.48 3.70
C SER A 59 11.92 -9.78 4.15
N TYR A 60 12.21 -9.72 5.45
CA TYR A 60 13.56 -9.94 5.99
C TYR A 60 13.74 -11.23 6.80
N LEU A 61 12.65 -11.88 7.20
CA LEU A 61 12.72 -13.09 8.02
C LEU A 61 13.68 -14.11 7.39
N TRP A 62 13.57 -14.36 6.08
CA TRP A 62 14.43 -15.32 5.38
C TRP A 62 15.91 -14.94 5.42
N THR A 63 16.23 -13.65 5.26
CA THR A 63 17.61 -13.15 5.32
C THR A 63 18.23 -13.38 6.70
N PHE A 64 17.49 -13.08 7.77
CA PHE A 64 17.97 -13.31 9.13
C PHE A 64 18.10 -14.79 9.46
N ILE A 65 17.12 -15.60 9.09
CA ILE A 65 17.16 -17.06 9.26
C ILE A 65 18.41 -17.65 8.59
N SER A 66 18.69 -17.25 7.34
CA SER A 66 19.86 -17.71 6.61
C SER A 66 21.16 -17.35 7.32
N LYS A 67 21.26 -16.13 7.85
CA LYS A 67 22.43 -15.68 8.61
C LYS A 67 22.64 -16.51 9.89
N PHE A 68 21.59 -16.71 10.68
CA PHE A 68 21.68 -17.48 11.92
C PHE A 68 22.13 -18.93 11.70
N ILE A 69 21.63 -19.57 10.63
CA ILE A 69 22.05 -20.93 10.27
C ILE A 69 23.55 -20.94 9.90
N LEU A 70 24.01 -19.96 9.11
CA LEU A 70 25.42 -19.86 8.73
C LEU A 70 26.34 -19.66 9.94
N ASP A 71 25.97 -18.76 10.86
CA ASP A 71 26.75 -18.48 12.07
C ASP A 71 26.93 -19.75 12.94
N ILE A 72 25.90 -20.60 13.03
CA ILE A 72 25.97 -21.88 13.76
C ILE A 72 26.88 -22.89 13.05
N LEU A 73 26.75 -23.01 11.73
CA LEU A 73 27.58 -23.93 10.94
C LEU A 73 29.06 -23.53 11.00
N GLU A 74 29.37 -22.23 11.00
CA GLU A 74 30.73 -21.72 11.14
C GLU A 74 31.31 -21.95 12.54
N ALA A 75 30.49 -21.81 13.59
CA ALA A 75 30.90 -22.14 14.95
C ALA A 75 31.19 -23.64 15.14
N GLN A 76 30.37 -24.51 14.55
CA GLN A 76 30.56 -25.96 14.56
C GLN A 76 31.82 -26.39 13.80
N SER A 77 32.05 -25.82 12.61
CA SER A 77 33.24 -26.12 11.81
C SER A 77 34.54 -25.70 12.51
N SER A 78 34.52 -24.56 13.22
CA SER A 78 35.65 -24.05 13.99
C SER A 78 35.99 -24.90 15.22
N THR A 79 34.99 -25.56 15.81
CA THR A 79 35.15 -26.38 17.04
C THR A 79 35.36 -27.87 16.73
N GLY A 80 35.15 -28.30 15.47
CA GLY A 80 35.23 -29.70 15.06
C GLY A 80 34.11 -30.59 15.65
N SER A 81 33.07 -29.98 16.22
CA SER A 81 31.95 -30.69 16.84
C SER A 81 30.86 -30.98 15.81
N THR A 82 30.42 -32.24 15.75
CA THR A 82 29.30 -32.71 14.90
C THR A 82 27.95 -32.67 15.64
N ASP A 83 27.83 -31.82 16.67
CA ASP A 83 26.60 -31.74 17.46
C ASP A 83 25.51 -30.95 16.72
N ILE A 84 24.43 -31.63 16.33
CA ILE A 84 23.29 -31.08 15.57
C ILE A 84 22.26 -30.40 16.50
N THR A 85 22.36 -30.62 17.81
CA THR A 85 21.42 -30.09 18.81
C THR A 85 21.15 -28.57 18.67
N PRO A 86 22.16 -27.68 18.54
CA PRO A 86 21.90 -26.25 18.37
C PRO A 86 21.14 -25.92 17.07
N LEU A 87 21.42 -26.65 15.98
CA LEU A 87 20.70 -26.48 14.72
C LEU A 87 19.22 -26.86 14.88
N LEU A 88 18.93 -27.97 15.58
CA LEU A 88 17.56 -28.42 15.82
C LEU A 88 16.76 -27.40 16.67
N TYR A 89 17.39 -26.82 17.70
CA TYR A 89 16.77 -25.76 18.50
C TYR A 89 16.50 -24.50 17.67
N THR A 90 17.44 -24.07 16.82
CA THR A 90 17.19 -22.93 15.93
C THR A 90 16.09 -23.19 14.92
N LEU A 91 16.00 -24.39 14.37
CA LEU A 91 14.92 -24.76 13.46
C LEU A 91 13.56 -24.68 14.17
N ALA A 92 13.45 -25.21 15.39
CA ALA A 92 12.23 -25.13 16.18
C ALA A 92 11.82 -23.67 16.49
N TRP A 93 12.80 -22.83 16.85
CA TRP A 93 12.57 -21.41 17.09
C TRP A 93 12.15 -20.66 15.82
N VAL A 94 12.84 -20.89 14.69
CA VAL A 94 12.52 -20.28 13.40
C VAL A 94 11.11 -20.65 12.96
N ALA A 95 10.74 -21.93 13.05
CA ALA A 95 9.41 -22.39 12.71
C ALA A 95 8.32 -21.72 13.57
N ALA A 96 8.57 -21.55 14.88
CA ALA A 96 7.64 -20.87 15.77
C ALA A 96 7.49 -19.38 15.41
N VAL A 97 8.60 -18.68 15.14
CA VAL A 97 8.59 -17.28 14.74
C VAL A 97 7.89 -17.08 13.40
N GLU A 98 8.17 -17.93 12.42
CA GLU A 98 7.55 -17.91 11.09
C GLU A 98 6.05 -18.16 11.15
N PHE A 99 5.62 -19.12 11.97
CA PHE A 99 4.20 -19.42 12.16
C PHE A 99 3.43 -18.23 12.76
N VAL A 100 3.96 -17.63 13.84
CA VAL A 100 3.36 -16.45 14.48
C VAL A 100 3.33 -15.27 13.51
N SER A 101 4.45 -15.03 12.84
CA SER A 101 4.65 -13.98 11.85
C SER A 101 3.66 -14.06 10.69
N THR A 102 3.53 -15.24 10.10
CA THR A 102 2.57 -15.51 9.01
C THR A 102 1.14 -15.35 9.51
N GLY A 103 0.83 -15.86 10.71
CA GLY A 103 -0.48 -15.69 11.33
C GLY A 103 -0.86 -14.23 11.50
N VAL A 104 0.03 -13.39 12.04
CA VAL A 104 -0.19 -11.95 12.22
C VAL A 104 -0.37 -11.25 10.88
N ASN A 105 0.43 -11.62 9.87
CA ASN A 105 0.36 -11.06 8.52
C ASN A 105 -1.02 -11.34 7.89
N VAL A 106 -1.41 -12.62 7.83
CA VAL A 106 -2.70 -13.05 7.26
C VAL A 106 -3.89 -12.45 8.00
N LEU A 107 -3.84 -12.37 9.35
CA LEU A 107 -4.90 -11.75 10.13
C LEU A 107 -5.04 -10.27 9.81
N THR A 108 -3.92 -9.56 9.71
CA THR A 108 -3.93 -8.12 9.50
C THR A 108 -4.37 -7.76 8.09
N ASP A 109 -3.90 -8.49 7.09
CA ASP A 109 -4.30 -8.28 5.69
C ASP A 109 -5.78 -8.56 5.49
N ASN A 110 -6.28 -9.69 6.01
CA ASN A 110 -7.71 -9.99 5.96
C ASN A 110 -8.54 -8.91 6.66
N LYS A 111 -8.12 -8.47 7.85
CA LYS A 111 -8.83 -7.42 8.61
C LYS A 111 -8.83 -6.09 7.88
N CYS A 112 -7.71 -5.69 7.26
CA CYS A 112 -7.62 -4.49 6.45
C CYS A 112 -8.57 -4.56 5.26
N TRP A 113 -8.57 -5.67 4.51
CA TRP A 113 -9.31 -5.83 3.28
C TRP A 113 -10.81 -5.55 3.45
N TRP A 114 -11.51 -6.27 4.33
CA TRP A 114 -12.95 -6.06 4.50
C TRP A 114 -13.29 -4.73 5.19
N MET A 115 -12.39 -4.19 6.01
CA MET A 115 -12.61 -2.86 6.61
C MET A 115 -12.49 -1.74 5.57
N MET A 116 -11.61 -1.87 4.58
CA MET A 116 -11.52 -0.94 3.45
C MET A 116 -12.81 -1.00 2.59
N ILE A 117 -13.35 -2.20 2.34
CA ILE A 117 -14.66 -2.37 1.70
C ILE A 117 -15.76 -1.65 2.49
N LEU A 118 -15.78 -1.79 3.82
CA LEU A 118 -16.78 -1.15 4.68
C LEU A 118 -16.70 0.39 4.59
N VAL A 119 -15.49 0.95 4.60
CA VAL A 119 -15.27 2.39 4.40
C VAL A 119 -15.80 2.83 3.03
N ARG A 120 -15.50 2.08 1.95
CA ARG A 120 -16.05 2.38 0.62
C ARG A 120 -17.58 2.37 0.63
N LEU A 121 -18.20 1.35 1.22
CA LEU A 121 -19.67 1.24 1.29
C LEU A 121 -20.30 2.45 2.00
N ARG A 122 -19.67 2.97 3.06
CA ARG A 122 -20.13 4.19 3.75
C ARG A 122 -20.05 5.43 2.85
N ILE A 123 -18.95 5.60 2.12
CA ILE A 123 -18.78 6.69 1.14
C ILE A 123 -19.83 6.58 0.02
N LEU A 124 -20.12 5.37 -0.45
CA LEU A 124 -21.17 5.12 -1.43
C LEU A 124 -22.55 5.54 -0.90
N THR A 125 -22.87 5.23 0.36
CA THR A 125 -24.11 5.66 1.00
C THR A 125 -24.23 7.18 1.05
N GLU A 126 -23.16 7.90 1.43
CA GLU A 126 -23.16 9.37 1.42
C GLU A 126 -23.36 9.94 0.03
N ARG A 127 -22.70 9.37 -0.99
CA ARG A 127 -22.88 9.78 -2.38
C ARG A 127 -24.34 9.61 -2.83
N VAL A 128 -24.94 8.45 -2.56
CA VAL A 128 -26.33 8.17 -2.93
C VAL A 128 -27.29 9.10 -2.19
N ALA A 129 -27.10 9.30 -0.87
CA ALA A 129 -27.90 10.23 -0.09
C ALA A 129 -27.79 11.67 -0.62
N LYS A 130 -26.59 12.11 -1.03
CA LYS A 130 -26.39 13.42 -1.63
C LYS A 130 -27.16 13.56 -2.95
N MET A 131 -27.10 12.56 -3.83
CA MET A 131 -27.84 12.57 -5.09
C MET A 131 -29.37 12.62 -4.88
N LEU A 132 -29.89 11.87 -3.91
CA LEU A 132 -31.32 11.88 -3.55
C LEU A 132 -31.79 13.20 -2.93
N SER A 133 -30.88 13.99 -2.35
CA SER A 133 -31.18 15.30 -1.78
C SER A 133 -31.18 16.47 -2.78
N LEU A 134 -30.76 16.23 -4.03
CA LEU A 134 -30.71 17.28 -5.04
C LEU A 134 -32.11 17.55 -5.61
N ASN A 135 -32.39 18.83 -5.89
CA ASN A 135 -33.59 19.22 -6.62
C ASN A 135 -33.59 18.60 -8.03
N TYR A 136 -34.76 18.18 -8.51
CA TYR A 136 -34.92 17.54 -9.82
C TYR A 136 -34.29 18.34 -10.97
N GLN A 137 -34.51 19.65 -10.99
CA GLN A 137 -33.95 20.57 -12.00
C GLN A 137 -32.42 20.59 -12.03
N VAL A 138 -31.76 20.33 -10.88
CA VAL A 138 -30.30 20.25 -10.78
C VAL A 138 -29.83 18.86 -11.19
N LEU A 139 -30.58 17.82 -10.80
CA LEU A 139 -30.27 16.44 -11.14
C LEU A 139 -30.29 16.17 -12.65
N GLU A 140 -31.18 16.81 -13.40
CA GLU A 140 -31.26 16.68 -14.87
C GLU A 140 -30.18 17.47 -15.62
N GLN A 141 -29.36 18.27 -14.92
CA GLN A 141 -28.28 18.99 -15.59
C GLN A 141 -27.21 17.99 -16.06
N PRO A 142 -26.75 18.08 -17.32
CA PRO A 142 -25.81 17.12 -17.90
C PRO A 142 -24.50 17.03 -17.09
N ASP A 143 -24.02 18.16 -16.57
CA ASP A 143 -22.79 18.21 -15.77
C ASP A 143 -22.91 17.43 -14.44
N ILE A 144 -24.09 17.46 -13.82
CA ILE A 144 -24.37 16.74 -12.57
C ILE A 144 -24.50 15.23 -12.83
N LEU A 145 -25.11 14.85 -13.94
CA LEU A 145 -25.19 13.46 -14.39
C LEU A 145 -23.80 12.90 -14.70
N ASP A 146 -22.97 13.65 -15.42
CA ASP A 146 -21.58 13.28 -15.71
C ASP A 146 -20.76 13.12 -14.42
N MET A 147 -20.90 14.05 -13.47
CA MET A 147 -20.24 13.97 -12.16
C MET A 147 -20.71 12.75 -11.37
N SER A 148 -22.01 12.48 -11.36
CA SER A 148 -22.60 11.29 -10.73
C SER A 148 -22.02 10.00 -11.33
N GLN A 149 -21.93 9.92 -12.66
CA GLN A 149 -21.37 8.76 -13.35
C GLN A 149 -19.88 8.58 -13.05
N LYS A 150 -19.09 9.67 -13.02
CA LYS A 150 -17.68 9.63 -12.60
C LYS A 150 -17.56 9.10 -11.16
N ALA A 151 -18.38 9.59 -10.25
CA ALA A 151 -18.41 9.15 -8.86
C ALA A 151 -18.89 7.69 -8.71
N ALA A 152 -19.83 7.25 -9.56
CA ALA A 152 -20.29 5.86 -9.68
C ALA A 152 -19.12 4.94 -10.04
N ASN A 153 -18.42 5.27 -11.13
CA ASN A 153 -17.27 4.51 -11.63
C ASN A 153 -16.14 4.45 -10.58
N ALA A 154 -15.84 5.56 -9.89
CA ALA A 154 -14.79 5.62 -8.88
C ALA A 154 -15.07 4.76 -7.62
N GLY A 155 -16.34 4.46 -7.34
CA GLY A 155 -16.74 3.64 -6.19
C GLY A 155 -17.20 2.23 -6.54
N GLY A 156 -17.22 1.88 -7.83
CA GLY A 156 -17.82 0.64 -8.34
C GLY A 156 -16.92 -0.59 -8.29
N SER A 157 -15.62 -0.42 -8.05
CA SER A 157 -14.63 -1.50 -8.01
C SER A 157 -14.05 -1.70 -6.61
N ASN A 158 -13.58 -2.91 -6.34
CA ASN A 158 -12.86 -3.25 -5.10
C ASN A 158 -11.35 -2.95 -5.24
N ASP A 159 -10.81 -3.01 -6.45
CA ASP A 159 -9.37 -2.85 -6.69
C ASP A 159 -8.99 -1.49 -7.30
N GLN A 160 -9.99 -0.66 -7.60
CA GLN A 160 -9.80 0.64 -8.26
C GLN A 160 -10.59 1.77 -7.60
N GLY A 161 -10.21 3.01 -7.90
CA GLY A 161 -10.89 4.20 -7.40
C GLY A 161 -10.70 4.39 -5.89
N LEU A 162 -11.80 4.43 -5.13
CA LEU A 162 -11.77 4.71 -3.68
C LEU A 162 -11.07 3.60 -2.88
N GLU A 163 -11.46 2.35 -3.08
CA GLU A 163 -10.86 1.21 -2.34
C GLU A 163 -9.45 0.91 -2.85
N GLY A 164 -9.23 0.98 -4.17
CA GLY A 164 -7.89 0.89 -4.74
C GLY A 164 -6.91 1.93 -4.19
N MET A 165 -7.37 3.16 -3.90
CA MET A 165 -6.53 4.17 -3.27
C MET A 165 -6.11 3.78 -1.84
N LEU A 166 -6.99 3.15 -1.06
CA LEU A 166 -6.66 2.67 0.29
C LEU A 166 -5.64 1.54 0.24
N HIS A 167 -5.80 0.59 -0.68
CA HIS A 167 -4.82 -0.47 -0.93
C HIS A 167 -3.45 0.09 -1.32
N GLN A 168 -3.42 1.11 -2.18
CA GLN A 168 -2.16 1.74 -2.59
C GLN A 168 -1.51 2.54 -1.45
N ILE A 169 -2.28 3.23 -0.61
CA ILE A 169 -1.75 3.89 0.59
C ILE A 169 -1.08 2.85 1.51
N TYR A 170 -1.73 1.70 1.72
CA TYR A 170 -1.18 0.59 2.50
C TYR A 170 0.11 0.03 1.89
N SER A 171 0.10 -0.29 0.59
CA SER A 171 1.26 -0.86 -0.11
C SER A 171 2.45 0.09 -0.17
N ILE A 172 2.23 1.39 -0.46
CA ILE A 172 3.29 2.39 -0.43
C ILE A 172 3.87 2.52 0.98
N GLY A 173 3.02 2.53 2.02
CA GLY A 173 3.47 2.55 3.41
C GLY A 173 4.37 1.35 3.75
N ALA A 174 3.97 0.15 3.33
CA ALA A 174 4.75 -1.07 3.51
C ALA A 174 6.10 -1.01 2.78
N ASN A 175 6.10 -0.60 1.50
CA ASN A 175 7.31 -0.49 0.70
C ASN A 175 8.29 0.55 1.23
N VAL A 176 7.80 1.71 1.67
CA VAL A 176 8.63 2.74 2.28
C VAL A 176 9.27 2.23 3.57
N LEU A 177 8.51 1.55 4.43
CA LEU A 177 9.07 0.96 5.65
C LEU A 177 10.12 -0.10 5.32
N THR A 178 9.82 -1.02 4.39
CA THR A 178 10.76 -2.05 3.93
C THR A 178 12.04 -1.40 3.42
N PHE A 179 11.95 -0.36 2.60
CA PHE A 179 13.10 0.38 2.08
C PHE A 179 13.95 1.00 3.20
N ILE A 180 13.33 1.63 4.21
CA ILE A 180 14.04 2.20 5.38
C ILE A 180 14.79 1.10 6.14
N VAL A 181 14.14 -0.05 6.35
CA VAL A 181 14.77 -1.20 7.03
C VAL A 181 15.92 -1.76 6.18
N THR A 182 15.79 -1.85 4.85
CA THR A 182 16.89 -2.29 3.96
C THR A 182 18.07 -1.36 4.10
N LEU A 183 17.82 -0.06 3.96
CA LEU A 183 18.83 0.97 3.97
C LEU A 183 19.59 0.96 5.31
N THR A 184 18.86 0.83 6.41
CA THR A 184 19.45 0.75 7.75
C THR A 184 20.30 -0.51 7.92
N THR A 185 19.78 -1.67 7.51
CA THR A 185 20.48 -2.96 7.64
C THR A 185 21.79 -2.97 6.84
N ILE A 186 21.77 -2.46 5.60
CA ILE A 186 22.96 -2.38 4.75
C ILE A 186 23.95 -1.35 5.31
N SER A 187 23.46 -0.20 5.80
CA SER A 187 24.31 0.85 6.39
C SER A 187 25.12 0.35 7.58
N VAL A 188 24.56 -0.55 8.40
CA VAL A 188 25.25 -1.17 9.54
C VAL A 188 26.33 -2.15 9.08
N LEU A 189 26.16 -2.79 7.91
CA LEU A 189 27.09 -3.78 7.39
C LEU A 189 28.31 -3.13 6.72
N ASP A 190 28.08 -2.31 5.69
CA ASP A 190 29.10 -1.48 5.04
C ASP A 190 28.42 -0.39 4.18
N ILE A 191 28.71 0.88 4.46
CA ILE A 191 28.20 2.03 3.70
C ILE A 191 28.59 1.99 2.21
N ARG A 192 29.69 1.32 1.85
CA ARG A 192 30.17 1.19 0.46
C ARG A 192 29.22 0.34 -0.38
N LEU A 193 28.52 -0.63 0.23
CA LEU A 193 27.53 -1.45 -0.47
C LEU A 193 26.36 -0.61 -0.98
N ILE A 194 25.98 0.45 -0.25
CA ILE A 194 24.92 1.38 -0.68
C ILE A 194 25.33 2.13 -1.95
N LEU A 195 26.58 2.56 -2.05
CA LEU A 195 27.09 3.23 -3.25
C LEU A 195 27.05 2.29 -4.46
N ILE A 196 27.45 1.03 -4.28
CA ILE A 196 27.42 0.02 -5.36
C ILE A 196 25.97 -0.24 -5.80
N LEU A 197 25.05 -0.43 -4.84
CA LEU A 197 23.63 -0.64 -5.14
C LEU A 197 23.02 0.57 -5.86
N ALA A 198 23.35 1.80 -5.44
CA ALA A 198 22.87 3.02 -6.09
C ALA A 198 23.33 3.11 -7.56
N VAL A 199 24.59 2.74 -7.84
CA VAL A 199 25.13 2.70 -9.21
C VAL A 199 24.39 1.64 -10.03
N ILE A 200 24.18 0.44 -9.49
CA ILE A 200 23.46 -0.64 -10.18
C ILE A 200 22.01 -0.24 -10.45
N SER A 201 21.31 0.33 -9.47
CA SER A 201 19.93 0.81 -9.65
C SER A 201 19.82 1.92 -10.69
N PHE A 202 20.81 2.82 -10.76
CA PHE A 202 20.86 3.84 -11.79
C PHE A 202 21.07 3.25 -13.19
N LEU A 203 21.95 2.26 -13.31
CA LEU A 203 22.15 1.54 -14.57
C LEU A 203 20.88 0.78 -14.99
N GLN A 204 20.20 0.11 -14.06
CA GLN A 204 18.92 -0.56 -14.32
C GLN A 204 17.80 0.41 -14.73
N PHE A 205 17.88 1.68 -14.32
CA PHE A 205 16.91 2.68 -14.79
C PHE A 205 17.19 3.12 -16.23
N LEU A 206 18.44 3.08 -16.68
CA LEU A 206 18.85 3.50 -18.01
C LEU A 206 18.70 2.41 -19.08
N PHE A 207 18.84 1.14 -18.70
CA PHE A 207 18.77 -0.04 -19.57
C PHE A 207 17.53 -0.87 -19.28
#